data_AF-A0A935SVS3-F1
#
_entry.id   AF-A0A935SVS3-F1
#
_cell.length_a   1.000
_cell.length_b   1.000
_cell.length_c   1.000
_cell.angle_alpha   90.00
_cell.angle_beta   90.00
_cell.angle_gamma   90.00
#
_symmetry.space_group_name_H-M   'P 1'
#
loop_
_entity.id
_entity.type
_entity.pdbx_description
1 polymer ?
#
loop_
_entity_poly.entity_id
_entity_poly.type
_entity_poly.pdbx_seq_one_letter_code
_entity_poly.pdbx_strand_id
1 'polypeptide(L)'
;MPQPHCPWFPFATYQFLKLRNEGHDLTIESSELQKYYSYIKNYEGRLVKGKVNDENYRFYNEREWRYIPPKDDIKGALLWIDGKIYMKDKEQYNQKISDCYLKFSHTDISYLIVDNDDEIPTLLDTLDKIFEDTATAKELRILATRIMTKNQIWNNF
;
A
#
# COMPACT_ATOMS: atom_id res chain seq x y z
N MET A 1 -5.80 -24.76 -15.16
CA MET A 1 -5.17 -23.44 -15.36
C MET A 1 -4.91 -22.82 -14.00
N PRO A 2 -3.65 -22.51 -13.63
CA PRO A 2 -3.39 -21.82 -12.37
C PRO A 2 -3.89 -20.38 -12.50
N GLN A 3 -4.70 -19.95 -11.52
CA GLN A 3 -5.29 -18.62 -11.46
C GLN A 3 -4.17 -17.57 -11.31
N PRO A 4 -4.29 -16.37 -11.90
CA PRO A 4 -3.38 -15.28 -11.60
C PRO A 4 -3.59 -14.87 -10.13
N HIS A 5 -2.73 -15.37 -9.25
CA HIS A 5 -2.72 -14.97 -7.86
C HIS A 5 -2.20 -13.53 -7.79
N CYS A 6 -3.05 -12.63 -7.31
CA CYS A 6 -2.64 -11.27 -7.00
C CYS A 6 -1.57 -11.35 -5.90
N PRO A 7 -0.36 -10.78 -6.09
CA PRO A 7 0.77 -10.90 -5.15
C PRO A 7 0.44 -10.38 -3.74
N TRP A 8 -0.54 -9.49 -3.66
CA TRP A 8 -0.98 -8.83 -2.43
C TRP A 8 -1.99 -9.65 -1.61
N PHE A 9 -2.37 -10.85 -2.05
CA PHE A 9 -3.37 -11.69 -1.37
C PHE A 9 -2.72 -12.72 -0.45
N PRO A 10 -2.96 -12.68 0.88
CA PRO A 10 -2.42 -13.67 1.79
C PRO A 10 -2.93 -15.09 1.52
N PHE A 11 -2.09 -16.13 1.61
CA PHE A 11 -2.56 -17.53 1.45
C PHE A 11 -3.70 -17.87 2.44
N ALA A 12 -3.66 -17.28 3.64
CA ALA A 12 -4.71 -17.41 4.64
C ALA A 12 -6.07 -16.84 4.16
N THR A 13 -6.07 -15.82 3.30
CA THR A 13 -7.30 -15.28 2.68
C THR A 13 -7.90 -16.21 1.62
N TYR A 14 -7.07 -17.01 0.94
CA TYR A 14 -7.54 -18.05 0.01
C TYR A 14 -8.25 -19.19 0.75
N GLN A 15 -7.72 -19.62 1.91
CA GLN A 15 -8.40 -20.60 2.75
C GLN A 15 -9.73 -20.07 3.30
N PHE A 16 -9.79 -18.81 3.73
CA PHE A 16 -11.03 -18.17 4.18
C PHE A 16 -12.10 -18.12 3.08
N LEU A 17 -11.70 -17.76 1.86
CA LEU A 17 -12.57 -17.78 0.67
C LEU A 17 -13.16 -19.17 0.37
N LYS A 18 -12.34 -20.21 0.54
CA LYS A 18 -12.76 -21.59 0.35
C LYS A 18 -13.82 -21.99 1.38
N LEU A 19 -13.62 -21.61 2.65
CA LEU A 19 -14.56 -21.85 3.74
C LEU A 19 -15.89 -21.09 3.56
N ARG A 20 -15.86 -19.86 3.00
CA ARG A 20 -17.09 -19.09 2.69
C ARG A 20 -17.91 -19.74 1.57
N ASN A 21 -17.26 -20.32 0.57
CA ASN A 21 -17.93 -21.00 -0.54
C ASN A 21 -18.58 -22.35 -0.13
N GLU A 22 -18.24 -22.87 1.05
CA GLU A 22 -18.81 -24.10 1.62
C GLU A 22 -20.12 -23.88 2.41
N GLY A 23 -20.69 -22.66 2.37
CA GLY A 23 -22.09 -22.42 2.74
C GLY A 23 -22.39 -22.21 4.23
N HIS A 24 -21.38 -21.95 5.06
CA HIS A 24 -21.59 -21.56 6.45
C HIS A 24 -22.07 -20.11 6.56
N ASP A 25 -23.21 -19.86 7.23
CA ASP A 25 -23.72 -18.52 7.53
C ASP A 25 -22.80 -17.84 8.55
N LEU A 26 -21.87 -17.05 8.04
CA LEU A 26 -20.80 -16.40 8.78
C LEU A 26 -20.93 -14.88 8.73
N THR A 27 -22.10 -14.30 8.44
CA THR A 27 -22.19 -12.88 8.04
C THR A 27 -21.58 -11.86 9.03
N ILE A 28 -21.70 -12.06 10.35
CA ILE A 28 -21.09 -11.17 11.38
C ILE A 28 -19.66 -11.60 11.73
N GLU A 29 -19.43 -12.88 12.02
CA GLU A 29 -18.11 -13.49 12.28
C GLU A 29 -17.13 -13.26 11.11
N SER A 30 -17.64 -13.28 9.88
CA SER A 30 -16.88 -13.03 8.67
C SER A 30 -16.40 -11.58 8.56
N SER A 31 -17.10 -10.61 9.16
CA SER A 31 -16.71 -9.19 9.05
C SER A 31 -15.52 -8.84 9.95
N GLU A 32 -15.48 -9.38 11.17
CA GLU A 32 -14.35 -9.21 12.08
C GLU A 32 -13.15 -10.06 11.65
N LEU A 33 -13.37 -11.27 11.13
CA LEU A 33 -12.31 -12.07 10.51
C LEU A 33 -11.73 -11.38 9.26
N GLN A 34 -12.57 -10.82 8.38
CA GLN A 34 -12.11 -10.03 7.23
C GLN A 34 -11.24 -8.85 7.67
N LYS A 35 -11.66 -8.15 8.73
CA LYS A 35 -10.88 -7.07 9.34
C LYS A 35 -9.56 -7.57 9.90
N TYR A 36 -9.53 -8.71 10.58
CA TYR A 36 -8.27 -9.29 11.05
C TYR A 36 -7.33 -9.65 9.89
N TYR A 37 -7.86 -10.30 8.85
CA TYR A 37 -7.10 -10.67 7.66
C TYR A 37 -6.53 -9.47 6.90
N SER A 38 -7.20 -8.32 6.90
CA SER A 38 -6.67 -7.14 6.23
C SER A 38 -5.40 -6.60 6.91
N TYR A 39 -5.20 -6.87 8.22
CA TYR A 39 -3.95 -6.56 8.92
C TYR A 39 -2.79 -7.53 8.61
N ILE A 40 -3.06 -8.68 7.98
CA ILE A 40 -2.04 -9.70 7.68
C ILE A 40 -1.42 -9.44 6.31
N LYS A 41 -0.08 -9.52 6.22
CA LYS A 41 0.66 -9.48 4.94
C LYS A 41 1.25 -10.87 4.72
N ASN A 42 1.40 -11.27 3.45
CA ASN A 42 2.28 -12.39 3.15
C ASN A 42 3.70 -12.06 3.62
N TYR A 43 4.41 -13.05 4.17
CA TYR A 43 5.84 -12.92 4.41
C TYR A 43 6.62 -13.03 3.10
N GLU A 44 6.30 -14.07 2.31
CA GLU A 44 6.87 -14.37 1.01
C GLU A 44 5.81 -14.94 0.05
N GLY A 45 6.08 -14.92 -1.24
CA GLY A 45 5.26 -15.55 -2.26
C GLY A 45 5.52 -15.01 -3.66
N ARG A 46 4.72 -15.46 -4.63
CA ARG A 46 4.90 -15.08 -6.03
C ARG A 46 4.54 -13.61 -6.27
N LEU A 47 5.48 -12.86 -6.84
CA LEU A 47 5.28 -11.50 -7.32
C LEU A 47 5.47 -11.45 -8.85
N VAL A 48 4.40 -11.11 -9.56
CA VAL A 48 4.43 -10.78 -10.99
C VAL A 48 3.98 -9.33 -11.17
N LYS A 49 4.93 -8.41 -11.35
CA LYS A 49 4.65 -6.97 -11.48
C LYS A 49 5.67 -6.31 -12.42
N GLY A 50 5.19 -5.81 -13.56
CA GLY A 50 6.05 -5.18 -14.56
C GLY A 50 7.13 -6.15 -15.06
N LYS A 51 8.40 -5.81 -14.83
CA LYS A 51 9.55 -6.66 -15.17
C LYS A 51 9.91 -7.69 -14.09
N VAL A 52 9.30 -7.60 -12.90
CA VAL A 52 9.56 -8.53 -11.78
C VAL A 52 8.67 -9.76 -11.93
N ASN A 53 9.29 -10.93 -11.94
CA ASN A 53 8.64 -12.24 -11.90
C ASN A 53 9.46 -13.15 -10.98
N ASP A 54 9.15 -13.13 -9.70
CA ASP A 54 9.85 -13.86 -8.65
C ASP A 54 8.85 -14.75 -7.90
N GLU A 55 9.10 -16.06 -7.87
CA GLU A 55 8.22 -17.03 -7.21
C GLU A 55 8.32 -16.97 -5.67
N ASN A 56 9.44 -16.47 -5.12
CA ASN A 56 9.73 -16.46 -3.68
C ASN A 56 10.05 -15.05 -3.18
N TYR A 57 9.36 -14.05 -3.73
CA TYR A 57 9.56 -12.65 -3.36
C TYR A 57 9.20 -12.42 -1.89
N ARG A 58 10.11 -11.80 -1.12
CA ARG A 58 9.93 -11.51 0.31
C ARG A 58 9.27 -10.16 0.53
N PHE A 59 7.94 -10.12 0.56
CA PHE A 59 7.13 -8.93 0.85
C PHE A 59 7.49 -8.25 2.19
N TYR A 60 8.00 -9.02 3.16
CA TYR A 60 8.48 -8.47 4.44
C TYR A 60 9.58 -7.41 4.26
N ASN A 61 10.43 -7.57 3.23
CA ASN A 61 11.55 -6.66 2.99
C ASN A 61 11.12 -5.27 2.51
N GLU A 62 9.88 -5.11 2.03
CA GLU A 62 9.36 -3.81 1.60
C GLU A 62 9.20 -2.82 2.76
N ARG A 63 9.15 -3.32 4.01
CA ARG A 63 8.95 -2.53 5.22
C ARG A 63 7.80 -1.52 5.10
N GLU A 64 6.78 -1.88 4.32
CA GLU A 64 5.62 -1.06 4.02
C GLU A 64 4.65 -1.09 5.20
N TRP A 65 4.24 0.10 5.66
CA TRP A 65 3.14 0.28 6.59
C TRP A 65 1.80 0.25 5.84
N ARG A 66 0.81 -0.46 6.38
CA ARG A 66 -0.55 -0.50 5.82
C ARG A 66 -1.52 0.12 6.79
N TYR A 67 -2.13 1.24 6.38
CA TYR A 67 -3.26 1.84 7.07
C TYR A 67 -4.55 1.16 6.60
N ILE A 68 -5.39 0.76 7.55
CA ILE A 68 -6.71 0.17 7.26
C ILE A 68 -7.75 1.15 7.78
N PRO A 69 -8.53 1.79 6.89
CA PRO A 69 -9.50 2.78 7.30
C PRO A 69 -10.59 2.16 8.20
N PRO A 70 -11.08 2.90 9.20
CA PRO A 70 -12.29 2.57 9.95
C PRO A 70 -13.49 2.25 9.05
N LYS A 71 -14.42 1.42 9.53
CA LYS A 71 -15.65 1.04 8.79
C LYS A 71 -16.50 2.26 8.41
N ASP A 72 -16.48 3.31 9.24
CA ASP A 72 -17.24 4.53 9.00
C ASP A 72 -16.64 5.35 7.83
N ASP A 73 -15.33 5.30 7.64
CA ASP A 73 -14.62 6.06 6.61
C ASP A 73 -14.77 5.44 5.20
N ILE A 74 -15.05 4.15 5.11
CA ILE A 74 -15.21 3.43 3.83
C ILE A 74 -16.65 3.48 3.27
N LYS A 75 -17.56 4.24 3.88
CA LYS A 75 -18.93 4.52 3.37
C LYS A 75 -19.70 3.26 2.90
N GLY A 76 -19.57 2.15 3.63
CA GLY A 76 -20.23 0.89 3.29
C GLY A 76 -19.55 0.09 2.16
N ALA A 77 -18.35 0.47 1.74
CA ALA A 77 -17.50 -0.38 0.90
C ALA A 77 -17.07 -1.64 1.66
N LEU A 78 -16.74 -2.69 0.90
CA LEU A 78 -16.25 -3.93 1.48
C LEU A 78 -14.77 -3.78 1.83
N LEU A 79 -14.39 -4.18 3.04
CA LEU A 79 -12.98 -4.29 3.43
C LEU A 79 -12.22 -5.31 2.59
N TRP A 80 -12.95 -6.26 2.00
CA TRP A 80 -12.39 -7.34 1.22
C TRP A 80 -13.28 -7.67 0.02
N ILE A 81 -12.66 -7.92 -1.13
CA ILE A 81 -13.33 -8.32 -2.36
C ILE A 81 -12.50 -9.37 -3.09
N ASP A 82 -13.18 -10.34 -3.72
CA ASP A 82 -12.52 -11.33 -4.57
C ASP A 82 -11.87 -10.64 -5.78
N GLY A 83 -10.64 -11.02 -6.11
CA GLY A 83 -9.88 -10.39 -7.18
C GLY A 83 -10.57 -10.44 -8.55
N LYS A 84 -11.32 -11.50 -8.86
CA LYS A 84 -12.04 -11.60 -10.15
C LYS A 84 -13.22 -10.64 -10.20
N ILE A 85 -13.97 -10.53 -9.09
CA ILE A 85 -15.09 -9.61 -8.97
C ILE A 85 -14.57 -8.18 -9.05
N TYR A 86 -13.48 -7.87 -8.33
CA TYR A 86 -12.84 -6.57 -8.40
C TYR A 86 -12.41 -6.21 -9.83
N MET A 87 -11.77 -7.14 -10.55
CA MET A 87 -11.31 -6.85 -11.92
C MET A 87 -12.46 -6.62 -12.90
N LYS A 88 -13.65 -7.19 -12.66
CA LYS A 88 -14.83 -6.97 -13.48
C LYS A 88 -15.41 -5.57 -13.31
N ASP A 89 -15.50 -5.09 -12.06
CA ASP A 89 -16.18 -3.83 -11.71
C ASP A 89 -15.24 -2.84 -11.00
N LYS A 90 -13.97 -2.81 -11.41
CA LYS A 90 -12.87 -2.08 -10.76
C LYS A 90 -13.18 -0.62 -10.48
N GLU A 91 -13.71 0.08 -11.48
CA GLU A 91 -14.00 1.51 -11.39
C GLU A 91 -15.04 1.80 -10.31
N GLN A 92 -16.11 0.99 -10.25
CA GLN A 92 -17.17 1.13 -9.25
C GLN A 92 -16.62 0.96 -7.83
N TYR A 93 -15.76 -0.04 -7.61
CA TYR A 93 -15.17 -0.27 -6.28
C TYR A 93 -14.18 0.82 -5.89
N ASN A 94 -13.34 1.27 -6.81
CA ASN A 94 -12.40 2.36 -6.55
C ASN A 94 -13.12 3.69 -6.25
N GLN A 95 -14.23 3.99 -6.95
CA GLN A 95 -15.03 5.20 -6.69
C GLN A 95 -15.63 5.21 -5.29
N LYS A 96 -16.03 4.07 -4.73
CA LYS A 96 -16.61 4.01 -3.36
C LYS A 96 -15.63 4.45 -2.27
N ILE A 97 -14.33 4.29 -2.51
CA ILE A 97 -13.26 4.62 -1.56
C ILE A 97 -12.38 5.77 -2.05
N SER A 98 -12.83 6.55 -3.05
CA SER A 98 -12.03 7.62 -3.65
C SER A 98 -11.56 8.67 -2.65
N ASP A 99 -12.39 8.91 -1.63
CA ASP A 99 -12.12 9.91 -0.59
C ASP A 99 -11.47 9.28 0.66
N CYS A 100 -11.28 7.96 0.65
CA CYS A 100 -10.77 7.18 1.75
C CYS A 100 -9.25 6.98 1.58
N TYR A 101 -8.52 8.09 1.61
CA TYR A 101 -7.07 8.09 1.58
C TYR A 101 -6.52 8.77 2.83
N LEU A 102 -5.33 8.33 3.24
CA LEU A 102 -4.62 8.97 4.31
C LEU A 102 -4.13 10.33 3.82
N LYS A 103 -4.60 11.41 4.46
CA LYS A 103 -4.07 12.75 4.21
C LYS A 103 -2.65 12.79 4.74
N PHE A 104 -1.75 13.33 3.92
CA PHE A 104 -0.34 13.43 4.21
C PHE A 104 0.15 14.83 3.89
N SER A 105 0.95 15.40 4.77
CA SER A 105 1.54 16.73 4.63
C SER A 105 3.07 16.61 4.54
N HIS A 106 3.71 17.64 3.98
CA HIS A 106 5.17 17.79 3.99
C HIS A 106 5.75 17.75 5.41
N THR A 107 4.97 18.12 6.44
CA THR A 107 5.38 18.07 7.85
C THR A 107 5.55 16.66 8.38
N ASP A 108 4.86 15.67 7.79
CA ASP A 108 4.84 14.28 8.23
C ASP A 108 6.08 13.50 7.75
N ILE A 109 6.84 14.06 6.81
CA ILE A 109 8.04 13.43 6.24
C ILE A 109 9.22 13.60 7.20
N SER A 110 9.74 12.50 7.75
CA SER A 110 10.96 12.55 8.57
C SER A 110 12.24 12.59 7.74
N TYR A 111 12.33 11.74 6.70
CA TYR A 111 13.50 11.61 5.84
C TYR A 111 13.06 11.27 4.42
N LEU A 112 13.83 11.73 3.44
CA LEU A 112 13.74 11.33 2.05
C LEU A 112 15.05 10.67 1.67
N ILE A 113 14.99 9.45 1.13
CA ILE A 113 16.20 8.66 0.86
C ILE A 113 16.36 8.51 -0.65
N VAL A 114 17.54 8.87 -1.15
CA VAL A 114 17.94 8.69 -2.56
C VAL A 114 19.13 7.75 -2.65
N ASP A 115 19.35 7.12 -3.80
CA ASP A 115 20.48 6.18 -3.94
C ASP A 115 21.81 6.95 -4.05
N ASN A 116 21.81 8.08 -4.76
CA ASN A 116 22.96 8.94 -5.00
C ASN A 116 22.56 10.43 -5.10
N ASP A 117 23.56 11.32 -5.06
CA ASP A 117 23.34 12.78 -5.07
C ASP A 117 22.71 13.29 -6.38
N ASP A 118 22.91 12.59 -7.49
CA ASP A 118 22.40 13.01 -8.81
C ASP A 118 20.87 12.91 -8.91
N GLU A 119 20.23 12.14 -8.04
CA GLU A 119 18.77 12.02 -7.95
C GLU A 119 18.12 13.19 -7.19
N ILE A 120 18.89 13.92 -6.38
CA ILE A 120 18.37 14.99 -5.52
C ILE A 120 17.61 16.06 -6.32
N PRO A 121 18.11 16.61 -7.43
CA PRO A 121 17.39 17.63 -8.19
C PRO A 121 16.03 17.12 -8.70
N THR A 122 15.98 15.87 -9.21
CA THR A 122 14.75 15.26 -9.70
C THR A 122 13.73 15.05 -8.58
N LEU A 123 14.21 14.66 -7.39
CA LEU A 123 13.36 14.56 -6.21
C LEU A 123 12.81 15.93 -5.80
N LEU A 124 13.64 16.97 -5.78
CA LEU A 124 13.19 18.33 -5.44
C LEU A 124 12.11 18.83 -6.41
N ASP A 125 12.33 18.68 -7.73
CA ASP A 125 11.33 19.02 -8.74
C ASP A 125 10.01 18.25 -8.54
N THR A 126 10.09 17.04 -8.00
CA THR A 126 8.91 16.22 -7.69
C THR A 126 8.21 16.71 -6.44
N LEU A 127 8.95 17.10 -5.39
CA LEU A 127 8.38 17.67 -4.17
C LEU A 127 7.69 19.00 -4.45
N ASP A 128 8.30 19.86 -5.27
CA ASP A 128 7.72 21.13 -5.66
C ASP A 128 6.37 20.94 -6.36
N LYS A 129 6.25 19.95 -7.25
CA LYS A 129 4.99 19.61 -7.93
C LYS A 129 3.94 18.99 -7.01
N ILE A 130 4.34 18.10 -6.10
CA ILE A 130 3.41 17.41 -5.19
C ILE A 130 2.81 18.40 -4.20
N PHE A 131 3.61 19.35 -3.72
CA PHE A 131 3.24 20.26 -2.64
C PHE A 131 3.00 21.70 -3.10
N GLU A 132 2.91 21.95 -4.41
CA GLU A 132 2.73 23.28 -5.02
C GLU A 132 1.62 24.10 -4.34
N ASP A 133 0.47 23.47 -4.09
CA ASP A 133 -0.71 24.12 -3.51
C ASP A 133 -0.76 24.08 -1.97
N THR A 134 0.18 23.39 -1.32
CA THR A 134 0.05 23.02 0.10
C THR A 134 1.24 23.44 0.96
N ALA A 135 2.38 23.76 0.36
CA ALA A 135 3.60 24.13 1.08
C ALA A 135 4.18 25.44 0.55
N THR A 136 4.73 26.25 1.46
CA THR A 136 5.51 27.42 1.09
C THR A 136 6.91 27.01 0.63
N ALA A 137 7.55 27.87 -0.17
CA ALA A 137 8.96 27.68 -0.56
C ALA A 137 9.90 27.52 0.65
N LYS A 138 9.57 28.14 1.79
CA LYS A 138 10.34 27.98 3.03
C LYS A 138 10.21 26.56 3.60
N GLU A 139 8.99 26.02 3.61
CA GLU A 139 8.72 24.66 4.10
C GLU A 139 9.37 23.61 3.21
N LEU A 140 9.32 23.80 1.89
CA LEU A 140 10.01 22.92 0.93
C LEU A 140 11.53 22.94 1.10
N ARG A 141 12.12 24.10 1.42
CA ARG A 141 13.55 24.18 1.76
C ARG A 141 13.89 23.42 3.04
N ILE A 142 13.00 23.43 4.04
CA ILE A 142 13.19 22.63 5.26
C ILE A 142 13.05 21.14 4.94
N LEU A 143 12.11 20.76 4.08
CA LEU A 143 11.96 19.39 3.63
C LEU A 143 13.19 18.90 2.85
N ALA A 144 13.78 19.76 2.01
CA ALA A 144 15.01 19.47 1.28
C ALA A 144 16.19 19.13 2.20
N THR A 145 16.25 19.72 3.42
CA THR A 145 17.30 19.37 4.39
C THR A 145 17.14 17.96 4.99
N ARG A 146 16.00 17.30 4.75
CA ARG A 146 15.71 15.93 5.21
C ARG A 146 16.07 14.88 4.16
N ILE A 147 16.67 15.29 3.03
CA ILE A 147 17.15 14.37 2.00
C ILE A 147 18.49 13.77 2.45
N MET A 148 18.59 12.44 2.36
CA MET A 148 19.81 11.69 2.67
C MET A 148 20.11 10.70 1.56
N THR A 149 21.39 10.48 1.29
CA THR A 149 21.80 9.42 0.37
C THR A 149 22.01 8.11 1.10
N LYS A 150 21.88 7.01 0.37
CA LYS A 150 22.22 5.67 0.86
C LYS A 150 23.64 5.61 1.45
N ASN A 151 24.62 6.24 0.80
CA ASN A 151 26.00 6.27 1.28
C ASN A 151 26.12 6.96 2.65
N GLN A 152 25.39 8.06 2.88
CA GLN A 152 25.36 8.72 4.19
C GLN A 152 24.79 7.82 5.27
N ILE A 153 23.75 7.04 4.96
CA ILE A 153 23.16 6.09 5.90
C ILE A 153 24.18 5.02 6.29
N TRP A 154 24.88 4.41 5.32
CA TRP A 154 25.87 3.36 5.60
C TRP A 154 27.10 3.83 6.37
N ASN A 155 27.49 5.09 6.20
CA ASN A 155 28.70 5.62 6.84
C ASN A 155 28.43 6.22 8.23
N ASN A 156 27.19 6.67 8.49
CA ASN A 156 26.85 7.39 9.72
C ASN A 156 26.11 6.52 10.76
N PHE A 157 25.64 5.32 10.41
CA PHE A 157 24.91 4.39 11.28
C PHE A 157 25.47 2.97 11.15
#